data_AF-A0A660N0S0-F1
#
_entry.id   AF-A0A660N0S0-F1
#
_cell.length_a   1.000
_cell.length_b   1.000
_cell.length_c   1.000
_cell.angle_alpha   90.00
_cell.angle_beta   90.00
_cell.angle_gamma   90.00
#
_symmetry.space_group_name_H-M   'P 1'
#
loop_
_entity.id
_entity.type
_entity.pdbx_description
1 polymer ?
#
loop_
_entity_poly.entity_id
_entity_poly.type
_entity_poly.pdbx_seq_one_letter_code
_entity_poly.pdbx_strand_id
1 'polypeptide(L)'
;MIAKQLFEEAASKISDAVANSPAKDFQKNAKAMLGSAFGKMDLVTREEFDIQQQILLKTRIKLAELEARLAALETPALPETAEAAAAEKPAARRRHSK
;
A
#
# COMPACT_ATOMS: atom_id res chain seq x y z
N MET A 1 1.16 35.98 3.24
CA MET A 1 0.28 37.15 3.11
C MET A 1 -0.42 37.22 1.74
N ILE A 2 0.26 36.91 0.64
CA ILE A 2 -0.30 36.95 -0.73
C ILE A 2 -1.50 35.99 -0.91
N ALA A 3 -1.39 34.74 -0.45
CA ALA A 3 -2.48 33.77 -0.54
C ALA A 3 -3.75 34.20 0.24
N LYS A 4 -3.57 34.95 1.35
CA LYS A 4 -4.67 35.48 2.15
C LYS A 4 -5.40 36.60 1.39
N GLN A 5 -4.66 37.54 0.80
CA GLN A 5 -5.21 38.64 0.00
C GLN A 5 -5.98 38.13 -1.23
N LEU A 6 -5.44 37.12 -1.93
CA LEU A 6 -6.12 36.49 -3.07
C LEU A 6 -7.42 35.77 -2.67
N PHE A 7 -7.43 35.13 -1.50
CA PHE A 7 -8.62 34.49 -0.96
C PHE A 7 -9.69 35.53 -0.57
N GLU A 8 -9.29 36.64 0.04
CA GLU A 8 -10.19 37.73 0.44
C GLU A 8 -10.80 38.43 -0.79
N GLU A 9 -10.01 38.69 -1.84
CA GLU A 9 -10.52 39.21 -3.11
C GLU A 9 -11.48 38.25 -3.81
N ALA A 10 -11.16 36.95 -3.85
CA ALA A 10 -12.04 35.93 -4.41
C ALA A 10 -13.36 35.84 -3.63
N ALA A 11 -13.31 35.87 -2.30
CA ALA A 11 -14.48 35.86 -1.44
C ALA A 11 -15.37 37.10 -1.67
N SER A 12 -14.78 38.29 -1.81
CA SER A 12 -15.53 39.53 -2.09
C SER A 12 -16.25 39.47 -3.44
N LYS A 13 -15.57 39.03 -4.50
CA LYS A 13 -16.15 38.91 -5.85
C LYS A 13 -17.25 37.85 -5.92
N ILE A 14 -17.11 36.76 -5.16
CA ILE A 14 -18.17 35.74 -5.03
C ILE A 14 -19.39 36.32 -4.32
N SER A 15 -19.19 37.07 -3.23
CA SER A 15 -20.28 37.72 -2.49
C SER A 15 -21.05 38.71 -3.36
N ASP A 16 -20.35 39.54 -4.13
CA ASP A 16 -20.97 40.51 -5.04
C ASP A 16 -21.72 39.84 -6.20
N ALA A 17 -21.19 38.72 -6.72
CA ALA A 17 -21.85 37.94 -7.75
C ALA A 17 -23.11 37.23 -7.23
N VAL A 18 -23.13 36.80 -5.97
CA VAL A 18 -24.32 36.22 -5.32
C VAL A 18 -25.41 37.29 -5.09
N ALA A 19 -25.02 38.49 -4.64
CA ALA A 19 -25.96 39.56 -4.36
C ALA A 19 -26.64 40.13 -5.61
N ASN A 20 -25.95 40.10 -6.76
CA ASN A 20 -26.41 40.74 -8.00
C ASN A 20 -26.92 39.76 -9.08
N SER A 21 -26.94 38.45 -8.81
CA SER A 21 -27.34 37.43 -9.80
C SER A 21 -28.61 36.69 -9.38
N PRO A 22 -29.51 36.34 -10.33
CA PRO A 22 -30.61 35.43 -10.05
C PRO A 22 -30.08 34.12 -9.44
N ALA A 23 -30.66 33.67 -8.32
CA ALA A 23 -30.18 32.50 -7.58
C ALA A 23 -29.94 31.25 -8.46
N LYS A 24 -30.75 31.08 -9.53
CA LYS A 24 -30.59 30.00 -10.52
C LYS A 24 -29.32 30.10 -11.35
N ASP A 25 -28.92 31.29 -11.77
CA ASP A 25 -27.73 31.50 -12.60
C ASP A 25 -26.45 31.36 -11.78
N PHE A 26 -26.45 31.85 -10.54
CA PHE A 26 -25.37 31.59 -9.59
C PHE A 26 -25.18 30.09 -9.35
N GLN A 27 -26.27 29.37 -9.06
CA GLN A 27 -26.21 27.92 -8.84
C GLN A 27 -25.66 27.16 -10.05
N LYS A 28 -26.04 27.55 -11.27
CA LYS A 28 -25.54 26.95 -12.52
C LYS A 28 -24.04 27.19 -12.70
N ASN A 29 -23.58 28.42 -12.50
CA ASN A 29 -22.16 28.79 -12.63
C ASN A 29 -21.29 28.14 -11.55
N ALA A 30 -21.77 28.10 -10.30
CA ALA A 30 -21.08 27.43 -9.20
C ALA A 30 -20.94 25.92 -9.47
N LYS A 31 -22.00 25.25 -9.97
CA LYS A 31 -21.95 23.83 -10.34
C LYS A 31 -20.96 23.56 -11.47
N ALA A 32 -20.90 24.44 -12.48
CA ALA A 32 -19.96 24.32 -13.59
C ALA A 32 -18.50 24.53 -13.15
N MET A 33 -18.24 25.52 -12.27
CA MET A 33 -16.92 25.73 -11.68
C MET A 33 -16.48 24.56 -10.81
N LEU A 34 -17.35 24.06 -9.91
CA LEU A 34 -17.04 22.90 -9.06
C LEU A 34 -16.80 21.65 -9.90
N GLY A 35 -17.62 21.40 -10.92
CA GLY A 35 -17.40 20.29 -11.86
C GLY A 35 -16.07 20.41 -12.61
N SER A 36 -15.71 21.62 -13.04
CA SER A 36 -14.42 21.88 -13.69
C SER A 36 -13.23 21.77 -12.74
N ALA A 37 -13.40 22.14 -11.46
CA ALA A 37 -12.37 21.99 -10.43
C ALA A 37 -12.15 20.52 -10.07
N PHE A 38 -13.24 19.76 -9.86
CA PHE A 38 -13.17 18.33 -9.61
C PHE A 38 -12.63 17.54 -10.80
N GLY A 39 -12.96 17.93 -12.04
CA GLY A 39 -12.37 17.32 -13.24
C GLY A 39 -10.89 17.63 -13.45
N LYS A 40 -10.34 18.65 -12.79
CA LYS A 40 -8.89 18.96 -12.78
C LYS A 40 -8.13 18.28 -11.65
N MET A 41 -8.84 17.62 -10.72
CA MET A 41 -8.24 16.84 -9.65
C MET A 41 -8.20 15.36 -10.08
N ASP A 42 -7.14 14.64 -9.74
CA ASP A 42 -7.05 13.18 -9.91
C ASP A 42 -7.95 12.47 -8.87
N LEU A 43 -9.26 12.67 -9.00
CA LEU A 43 -10.25 12.09 -8.10
C LEU A 43 -10.49 10.64 -8.49
N VAL A 44 -10.34 9.77 -7.51
CA VAL A 44 -10.87 8.42 -7.55
C VAL A 44 -12.18 8.38 -6.78
N THR A 45 -13.14 7.59 -7.28
CA THR A 45 -14.38 7.35 -6.56
C THR A 45 -14.09 6.63 -5.25
N ARG A 46 -15.00 6.77 -4.27
CA ARG A 46 -14.86 6.07 -2.99
C ARG A 46 -14.83 4.54 -3.19
N GLU A 47 -15.63 4.03 -4.12
CA GLU A 47 -15.68 2.61 -4.45
C GLU A 47 -14.34 2.11 -5.02
N GLU A 48 -13.74 2.83 -5.97
CA GLU A 48 -12.42 2.49 -6.51
C GLU A 48 -11.35 2.51 -5.42
N PHE A 49 -11.38 3.50 -4.52
CA PHE A 49 -10.46 3.54 -3.38
C PHE A 49 -10.60 2.31 -2.48
N ASP A 50 -11.84 1.92 -2.15
CA ASP A 50 -12.10 0.76 -1.31
C ASP A 50 -11.66 -0.55 -2.00
N ILE A 51 -11.84 -0.66 -3.32
CA ILE A 51 -11.32 -1.78 -4.13
C ILE A 51 -9.78 -1.83 -4.05
N GLN A 52 -9.09 -0.70 -4.23
CA GLN A 52 -7.63 -0.66 -4.15
C GLN A 52 -7.11 -1.05 -2.76
N GLN A 53 -7.80 -0.65 -1.69
CA GLN A 53 -7.47 -1.10 -0.34
C GLN A 53 -7.59 -2.62 -0.20
N GLN A 54 -8.65 -3.23 -0.73
CA GLN A 54 -8.82 -4.69 -0.70
C GLN A 54 -7.74 -5.41 -1.50
N ILE A 55 -7.37 -4.88 -2.66
CA ILE A 55 -6.26 -5.42 -3.47
C ILE A 55 -4.97 -5.35 -2.65
N LEU A 56 -4.67 -4.23 -2.02
CA LEU A 56 -3.47 -4.05 -1.21
C LEU A 56 -3.41 -5.00 0.00
N LEU A 57 -4.54 -5.27 0.65
CA LEU A 57 -4.61 -6.27 1.72
C LEU A 57 -4.28 -7.67 1.19
N LYS A 58 -4.87 -8.05 0.06
CA LYS A 58 -4.62 -9.36 -0.58
C LYS A 58 -3.16 -9.50 -1.03
N THR A 59 -2.55 -8.44 -1.55
CA THR A 59 -1.13 -8.50 -1.97
C THR A 59 -0.21 -8.65 -0.77
N ARG A 60 -0.47 -7.96 0.35
CA ARG A 60 0.32 -8.13 1.59
C ARG A 60 0.28 -9.57 2.12
N ILE A 61 -0.91 -10.19 2.10
CA ILE A 61 -1.06 -11.59 2.52
C ILE A 61 -0.23 -12.51 1.61
N LYS A 62 -0.39 -12.38 0.29
CA LYS A 62 0.36 -13.20 -0.68
C LYS A 62 1.87 -12.97 -0.58
N LEU A 63 2.29 -11.73 -0.33
CA LEU A 63 3.70 -11.38 -0.16
C LEU A 63 4.29 -12.08 1.07
N ALA A 64 3.61 -12.03 2.21
CA ALA A 64 4.03 -12.75 3.42
C ALA A 64 4.11 -14.28 3.21
N GLU A 65 3.15 -14.87 2.49
CA GLU A 65 3.20 -16.29 2.14
C GLU A 65 4.41 -16.65 1.26
N LEU A 66 4.72 -15.80 0.27
CA LEU A 66 5.85 -16.00 -0.61
C LEU A 66 7.18 -15.82 0.13
N GLU A 67 7.29 -14.82 1.00
CA GLU A 67 8.45 -14.64 1.88
C GLU A 67 8.68 -15.85 2.78
N ALA A 68 7.63 -16.43 3.36
CA ALA A 68 7.73 -17.65 4.17
C ALA A 68 8.22 -18.85 3.35
N ARG A 69 7.71 -19.03 2.12
CA ARG A 69 8.18 -20.09 1.22
C ARG A 69 9.62 -19.87 0.80
N LEU A 70 10.00 -18.63 0.52
CA LEU A 70 11.38 -18.28 0.16
C LEU A 70 12.32 -18.60 1.31
N ALA A 71 11.99 -18.21 2.54
CA ALA A 71 12.79 -18.52 3.73
C ALA A 71 12.96 -20.04 3.94
N ALA A 72 11.91 -20.83 3.69
CA ALA A 72 11.99 -22.29 3.78
C ALA A 72 12.92 -22.90 2.72
N LEU A 73 13.01 -22.30 1.53
CA LEU A 73 13.89 -22.75 0.44
C LEU A 73 15.33 -22.23 0.57
N GLU A 74 15.50 -21.02 1.10
CA GLU A 74 16.79 -20.38 1.32
C GLU A 74 17.49 -20.89 2.58
N THR A 75 16.75 -21.51 3.50
CA THR A 75 17.37 -22.26 4.59
C THR A 75 18.15 -23.41 3.96
N PRO A 76 19.50 -23.39 4.00
CA PRO A 76 20.26 -24.51 3.48
C PRO A 76 19.80 -25.72 4.29
N ALA A 77 19.37 -26.77 3.61
CA ALA A 77 19.17 -28.07 4.21
C ALA A 77 20.50 -28.42 4.88
N LEU A 78 20.61 -28.12 6.18
CA LEU A 78 21.69 -28.62 7.01
C LEU A 78 21.56 -30.13 6.88
N PRO A 79 22.51 -30.77 6.19
CA PRO A 79 22.34 -32.15 5.83
C PRO A 79 22.23 -32.95 7.12
N GLU A 80 21.49 -34.04 7.04
CA GLU A 80 21.43 -35.13 8.00
C GLU A 80 22.81 -35.83 8.18
N THR A 81 23.91 -35.07 8.28
CA THR A 81 25.25 -35.56 8.60
C THR A 81 25.48 -35.72 10.10
N ALA A 82 24.46 -35.50 10.94
CA ALA A 82 24.52 -35.82 12.36
C ALA A 82 24.20 -37.30 12.66
N GLU A 83 23.50 -38.03 11.78
CA GLU A 83 23.20 -39.46 12.02
C GLU A 83 24.24 -40.44 11.47
N ALA A 84 25.06 -40.05 10.48
CA ALA A 84 26.12 -40.91 9.95
C ALA A 84 27.38 -40.99 10.86
N ALA A 85 27.62 -39.98 11.70
CA ALA A 85 28.81 -39.94 12.57
C ALA A 85 28.67 -40.79 13.87
N ALA A 86 27.46 -41.28 14.19
CA ALA A 86 27.23 -42.16 15.33
C ALA A 86 27.39 -43.66 15.00
N ALA A 87 27.44 -44.03 13.72
CA ALA A 87 27.46 -45.43 13.28
C ALA A 87 28.87 -45.98 12.96
N GLU A 88 29.91 -45.15 12.91
CA GLU A 88 31.26 -45.59 12.53
C GLU A 88 32.26 -45.48 13.71
N LYS A 89 32.06 -46.29 14.76
CA LYS A 89 33.17 -46.65 15.67
C LYS A 89 33.91 -47.84 15.04
N PRO A 90 35.22 -47.72 14.72
CA PRO A 90 35.92 -48.75 13.98
C PRO A 90 36.13 -49.98 14.85
N ALA A 91 35.79 -51.13 14.29
CA ALA A 91 36.15 -52.43 14.81
C ALA A 91 37.68 -52.64 14.77
N ALA A 92 38.14 -53.40 15.75
CA ALA A 92 39.34 -54.25 15.72
C ALA A 92 40.72 -53.60 15.94
N ARG A 93 41.30 -53.87 17.12
CA ARG A 93 42.43 -54.83 17.30
C ARG A 93 43.12 -54.60 18.65
N ARG A 94 43.13 -55.64 19.48
CA ARG A 94 44.23 -56.11 20.37
C ARG A 94 43.59 -57.03 21.43
N ARG A 95 44.06 -58.22 21.76
CA ARG A 95 45.11 -59.14 21.31
C ARG A 95 44.77 -60.47 22.01
N HIS A 96 45.18 -61.58 21.42
CA HIS A 96 45.29 -62.90 22.04
C HIS A 96 45.92 -62.88 23.46
N SER A 97 45.65 -63.97 24.20
CA SER A 97 46.29 -64.46 25.43
C SER A 97 45.59 -63.97 26.71
N LYS A 98 44.96 -64.81 27.55
CA LYS A 98 45.31 -66.15 28.03
C LYS A 98 44.05 -66.91 28.46
#